data_AF-A0A7X3P1Z5-F1
#
_entry.id   AF-A0A7X3P1Z5-F1
#
_cell.length_a   1.000
_cell.length_b   1.000
_cell.length_c   1.000
_cell.angle_alpha   90.00
_cell.angle_beta   90.00
_cell.angle_gamma   90.00
#
_symmetry.space_group_name_H-M   'P 1'
#
loop_
_entity.id
_entity.type
_entity.pdbx_description
1 polymer ?
#
loop_
_entity_poly.entity_id
_entity_poly.type
_entity_poly.pdbx_seq_one_letter_code
_entity_poly.pdbx_strand_id
1 'polypeptide(L)'
;MKNWKSFIVFTCLLLVIFGSYQSAEAQQNLAQQAYAIFEQSCLNCHGPNGAFTEEIIIEHTALIETGAVVPGKPIASELYRRLLDKDPAKRMPLGQPQLRAAAILTIGNWIQ
;
A
#
# COMPACT_ATOMS: atom_id res chain seq x y z
N MET A 1 34.60 -18.02 -33.03
CA MET A 1 34.33 -16.81 -32.22
C MET A 1 32.92 -16.20 -32.43
N LYS A 2 31.94 -16.91 -33.03
CA LYS A 2 30.66 -16.31 -33.48
C LYS A 2 29.51 -16.40 -32.46
N ASN A 3 29.70 -17.14 -31.36
CA ASN A 3 28.61 -17.60 -30.48
C ASN A 3 28.52 -16.78 -29.18
N TRP A 4 29.55 -16.00 -28.86
CA TRP A 4 29.65 -15.18 -27.64
C TRP A 4 28.54 -14.13 -27.60
N LYS A 5 28.20 -13.51 -28.73
CA LYS A 5 27.13 -12.51 -28.83
C LYS A 5 25.77 -13.11 -28.45
N SER A 6 25.48 -14.33 -28.92
CA SER A 6 24.25 -15.06 -28.57
C SER A 6 24.23 -15.46 -27.09
N PHE A 7 25.39 -15.81 -26.51
CA PHE A 7 25.50 -16.13 -25.09
C PHE A 7 25.26 -14.90 -24.21
N ILE A 8 25.85 -13.73 -24.55
CA ILE A 8 25.57 -12.47 -23.85
C ILE A 8 24.09 -12.12 -23.90
N VAL A 9 23.46 -12.17 -25.07
CA VAL A 9 22.05 -11.81 -25.21
C VAL A 9 21.16 -12.72 -24.36
N PHE A 10 21.44 -14.03 -24.35
CA PHE A 10 20.69 -14.99 -23.55
C PHE A 10 20.88 -14.75 -22.04
N THR A 11 22.12 -14.48 -21.60
CA THR A 11 22.41 -14.14 -20.20
C THR A 11 21.74 -12.82 -19.78
N CYS A 12 21.76 -11.78 -20.62
CA CYS A 12 21.07 -10.52 -20.35
C CYS A 12 19.55 -10.70 -20.23
N LEU A 13 18.93 -11.50 -21.10
CA LEU A 13 17.50 -11.82 -21.03
C LEU A 13 17.13 -12.53 -19.73
N LEU A 14 17.94 -13.51 -19.30
CA LEU A 14 17.73 -14.22 -18.04
C LEU A 14 17.83 -13.30 -16.82
N LEU A 15 18.78 -12.36 -16.81
CA LEU A 15 18.94 -11.38 -15.71
C LEU A 15 17.76 -10.41 -15.60
N VAL A 16 17.21 -9.92 -16.72
CA VAL A 16 16.03 -9.04 -16.72
C VAL A 16 14.80 -9.76 -16.19
N ILE A 17 14.62 -11.03 -16.60
CA ILE A 17 13.51 -11.87 -16.13
C ILE A 17 13.61 -12.09 -14.62
N PHE A 18 14.79 -12.47 -14.10
CA PHE A 18 15.01 -12.67 -12.66
C PHE A 18 14.78 -11.39 -11.83
N GLY A 19 15.26 -10.24 -12.30
CA GLY A 19 15.07 -8.96 -11.61
C GLY A 19 13.60 -8.54 -11.50
N SER A 20 12.80 -8.79 -12.55
CA SER A 20 11.37 -8.49 -12.57
C SER A 20 10.59 -9.28 -11.50
N TYR A 21 10.91 -10.56 -11.31
CA TYR A 21 10.24 -11.40 -10.30
C TYR A 21 10.44 -10.89 -8.88
N GLN A 22 11.67 -10.50 -8.54
CA GLN A 22 11.98 -10.03 -7.19
C GLN A 22 11.23 -8.73 -6.85
N SER A 23 11.06 -7.84 -7.83
CA SER A 23 10.27 -6.61 -7.64
C SER A 23 8.78 -6.89 -7.44
N ALA A 24 8.22 -7.86 -8.18
CA ALA A 24 6.81 -8.23 -8.06
C ALA A 24 6.51 -8.91 -6.72
N GLU A 25 7.39 -9.79 -6.25
CA GLU A 25 7.28 -10.44 -4.94
C GLU A 25 7.32 -9.40 -3.82
N ALA A 26 8.28 -8.47 -3.86
CA ALA A 26 8.41 -7.41 -2.87
C ALA A 26 7.14 -6.53 -2.80
N GLN A 27 6.59 -6.16 -3.97
CA GLN A 27 5.36 -5.37 -4.03
C GLN A 27 4.15 -6.14 -3.49
N GLN A 28 4.03 -7.43 -3.82
CA GLN A 28 2.95 -8.27 -3.29
C GLN A 28 3.05 -8.44 -1.77
N ASN A 29 4.26 -8.61 -1.24
CA ASN A 29 4.48 -8.72 0.19
C ASN A 29 4.12 -7.41 0.91
N LEU A 30 4.48 -6.25 0.34
CA LEU A 30 4.10 -4.95 0.88
C LEU A 30 2.58 -4.76 0.87
N ALA A 31 1.89 -5.13 -0.22
CA ALA A 31 0.43 -5.07 -0.30
C ALA A 31 -0.25 -5.94 0.76
N GLN A 32 0.27 -7.15 1.01
CA GLN A 32 -0.23 -8.03 2.07
C GLN A 32 -0.05 -7.42 3.46
N GLN A 33 1.11 -6.82 3.74
CA GLN A 33 1.36 -6.15 5.01
C GLN A 33 0.42 -4.96 5.22
N ALA A 34 0.20 -4.13 4.19
CA ALA A 34 -0.74 -3.01 4.26
C ALA A 34 -2.18 -3.50 4.48
N TYR A 35 -2.61 -4.52 3.75
CA TYR A 35 -3.94 -5.10 3.91
C TYR A 35 -4.16 -5.68 5.32
N ALA A 36 -3.17 -6.36 5.91
CA ALA A 36 -3.27 -6.86 7.28
C ALA A 36 -3.48 -5.72 8.30
N ILE A 37 -2.88 -4.56 8.08
CA ILE A 37 -3.10 -3.37 8.92
C ILE A 37 -4.53 -2.86 8.75
N PHE A 38 -5.01 -2.76 7.51
CA PHE A 38 -6.37 -2.32 7.21
C PHE A 38 -7.42 -3.25 7.84
N GLU A 39 -7.23 -4.56 7.72
CA GLU A 39 -8.09 -5.56 8.32
C GLU A 39 -8.20 -5.38 9.84
N GLN A 40 -7.07 -5.22 10.51
CA GLN A 40 -7.02 -5.12 11.97
C GLN A 40 -7.49 -3.76 12.50
N SER A 41 -7.24 -2.68 11.76
CA SER A 41 -7.33 -1.31 12.30
C SER A 41 -8.37 -0.42 11.63
N CYS A 42 -8.87 -0.79 10.45
CA CYS A 42 -9.78 0.03 9.65
C CYS A 42 -11.13 -0.65 9.42
N LEU A 43 -11.14 -1.95 9.11
CA LEU A 43 -12.35 -2.68 8.71
C LEU A 43 -13.38 -2.85 9.84
N ASN A 44 -13.01 -2.66 11.10
CA ASN A 44 -13.98 -2.64 12.20
C ASN A 44 -15.01 -1.51 12.06
N CYS A 45 -14.61 -0.38 11.47
CA CYS A 45 -15.46 0.80 11.28
C CYS A 45 -15.84 1.02 9.80
N HIS A 46 -14.95 0.65 8.87
CA HIS A 46 -15.11 0.87 7.43
C HIS A 46 -15.28 -0.42 6.61
N GLY A 47 -15.36 -1.57 7.27
CA GLY A 47 -15.70 -2.85 6.63
C GLY A 47 -17.21 -3.07 6.58
N PRO A 48 -17.69 -4.18 6.00
CA PRO A 48 -19.11 -4.38 5.65
C PRO A 48 -20.14 -4.14 6.77
N ASN A 49 -19.74 -4.35 8.03
CA ASN A 49 -20.60 -4.20 9.21
C ASN A 49 -20.24 -2.99 10.08
N GLY A 50 -19.38 -2.11 9.58
CA GLY A 50 -18.90 -0.96 10.31
C GLY A 50 -19.91 0.19 10.30
N ALA A 51 -19.80 1.10 11.27
CA ALA A 51 -20.65 2.29 11.34
C ALA A 51 -20.36 3.32 10.24
N PHE A 52 -19.23 3.18 9.55
CA PHE A 52 -18.69 4.14 8.57
C PHE A 52 -18.35 3.45 7.23
N THR A 53 -19.02 2.35 6.91
CA THR A 53 -18.83 1.57 5.66
C THR A 53 -19.02 2.41 4.41
N GLU A 54 -19.96 3.36 4.44
CA GLU A 54 -20.31 4.19 3.29
C GLU A 54 -19.42 5.42 3.14
N GLU A 55 -18.64 5.79 4.16
CA GLU A 55 -17.77 6.98 4.08
C GLU A 55 -16.48 6.71 3.29
N ILE A 56 -15.90 5.53 3.48
CA ILE A 56 -14.73 5.09 2.73
C ILE A 56 -14.77 3.57 2.58
N ILE A 57 -14.60 3.12 1.34
CA ILE A 57 -14.50 1.70 1.02
C ILE A 57 -13.01 1.36 0.98
N ILE A 58 -12.58 0.47 1.87
CA ILE A 58 -11.20 -0.01 1.94
C ILE A 58 -10.98 -1.11 0.89
N GLU A 59 -11.05 -0.71 -0.38
CA GLU A 59 -10.78 -1.52 -1.55
C GLU A 59 -9.86 -0.70 -2.48
N HIS A 60 -8.89 -1.34 -3.12
CA HIS A 60 -7.82 -0.65 -3.84
C HIS A 60 -8.35 0.32 -4.89
N THR A 61 -9.31 -0.12 -5.71
CA THR A 61 -9.89 0.68 -6.80
C THR A 61 -10.71 1.83 -6.23
N ALA A 62 -11.57 1.54 -5.25
CA ALA A 62 -12.41 2.56 -4.62
C ALA A 62 -11.58 3.65 -3.92
N LEU A 63 -10.47 3.28 -3.25
CA LEU A 63 -9.57 4.23 -2.61
C LEU A 63 -8.95 5.21 -3.61
N ILE A 64 -8.64 4.76 -4.82
CA ILE A 64 -8.08 5.60 -5.88
C ILE A 64 -9.18 6.46 -6.52
N GLU A 65 -10.32 5.87 -6.87
CA GLU A 65 -11.44 6.56 -7.52
C GLU A 65 -12.03 7.68 -6.67
N THR A 66 -12.11 7.46 -5.35
CA THR A 66 -12.57 8.48 -4.39
C THR A 66 -11.51 9.54 -4.09
N GLY A 67 -10.27 9.35 -4.53
CA GLY A 67 -9.13 10.22 -4.21
C GLY A 67 -8.63 10.10 -2.77
N ALA A 68 -9.12 9.12 -1.99
CA ALA A 68 -8.60 8.82 -0.66
C ALA A 68 -7.13 8.40 -0.72
N VAL A 69 -6.73 7.73 -1.80
CA VAL A 69 -5.36 7.39 -2.17
C VAL A 69 -5.00 8.05 -3.50
N VAL A 70 -3.88 8.77 -3.51
CA VAL A 70 -3.24 9.30 -4.71
C VAL A 70 -1.97 8.48 -4.95
N PRO A 71 -1.94 7.58 -5.96
CA PRO A 71 -0.80 6.73 -6.22
C PRO A 71 0.50 7.53 -6.36
N GLY A 72 1.56 7.06 -5.70
CA GLY A 72 2.86 7.73 -5.66
C GLY A 72 2.92 8.98 -4.78
N LYS A 73 1.85 9.32 -4.06
CA LYS A 73 1.79 10.57 -3.26
C LYS A 73 1.11 10.34 -1.91
N PRO A 74 1.76 9.69 -0.94
CA PRO A 74 1.19 9.44 0.38
C PRO A 74 0.80 10.73 1.09
N ILE A 75 1.64 11.76 1.08
CA ILE A 75 1.31 13.04 1.74
C ILE A 75 0.12 13.77 1.10
N ALA A 76 -0.14 13.54 -0.20
CA ALA A 76 -1.31 14.07 -0.89
C ALA A 76 -2.56 13.19 -0.74
N SER A 77 -2.42 12.00 -0.15
CA SER A 77 -3.51 11.04 0.04
C SER A 77 -4.22 11.32 1.36
N GLU A 78 -5.53 11.51 1.30
CA GLU A 78 -6.34 11.79 2.50
C GLU A 78 -6.23 10.66 3.52
N LEU A 79 -6.24 9.40 3.06
CA LEU A 79 -6.07 8.22 3.90
C LEU A 79 -4.82 8.35 4.78
N TYR A 80 -3.68 8.70 4.18
CA TYR A 80 -2.42 8.81 4.90
C TYR A 80 -2.38 10.01 5.84
N ARG A 81 -2.91 11.16 5.38
CA ARG A 81 -2.98 12.40 6.18
C ARG A 81 -3.77 12.20 7.47
N ARG A 82 -4.87 11.43 7.41
CA ARG A 82 -5.68 11.09 8.58
C ARG A 82 -4.94 10.23 9.61
N LEU A 83 -3.95 9.43 9.20
CA LEU A 83 -3.11 8.67 10.14
C LEU A 83 -2.09 9.53 10.88
N LEU A 84 -1.70 10.65 10.26
CA LEU A 84 -0.71 11.60 10.78
C LEU A 84 -1.33 12.76 11.57
N ASP A 85 -2.65 12.92 11.54
CA ASP A 85 -3.32 14.03 12.23
C ASP A 85 -3.00 14.01 13.73
N LYS A 86 -2.71 15.18 14.30
CA LYS A 86 -2.37 15.32 15.72
C LYS A 86 -3.62 15.40 16.60
N ASP A 87 -4.76 15.78 16.03
CA ASP A 87 -6.04 15.88 16.72
C ASP A 87 -6.69 14.48 16.81
N PRO A 88 -6.81 13.87 18.00
CA PRO A 88 -7.42 12.55 18.15
C PRO A 88 -8.88 12.49 17.69
N ALA A 89 -9.59 13.61 17.62
CA ALA A 89 -10.96 13.68 17.10
C ALA A 89 -11.04 13.61 15.57
N LYS A 90 -9.91 13.78 14.88
CA LYS A 90 -9.80 13.77 13.41
C LYS A 90 -8.90 12.66 12.88
N ARG A 91 -7.99 12.16 13.73
CA ARG A 91 -7.04 11.10 13.43
C ARG A 91 -7.73 9.74 13.33
N MET A 92 -7.30 8.94 12.35
CA MET A 92 -7.68 7.54 12.24
C MET A 92 -6.63 6.61 12.90
N PRO A 93 -7.07 5.48 13.49
CA PRO A 93 -8.46 5.10 13.73
C PRO A 93 -9.11 5.97 14.83
N LEU A 94 -10.36 6.36 14.61
CA LEU A 94 -11.08 7.31 15.47
C LEU A 94 -11.31 6.73 16.87
N GLY A 95 -11.02 7.51 17.91
CA GLY A 95 -11.21 7.08 19.30
C GLY A 95 -10.28 5.94 19.76
N GLN A 96 -9.32 5.54 18.93
CA GLN A 96 -8.36 4.48 19.22
C GLN A 96 -6.94 5.06 19.37
N PRO A 97 -6.02 4.32 20.02
CA PRO A 97 -4.61 4.67 20.02
C PRO A 97 -4.07 4.89 18.61
N GLN A 98 -3.03 5.73 18.49
CA GLN A 98 -2.35 5.92 17.23
C GLN A 98 -1.70 4.62 16.77
N LEU A 99 -1.77 4.36 15.46
CA LEU A 99 -1.01 3.26 14.87
C LEU A 99 0.47 3.43 15.18
N ARG A 100 1.16 2.30 15.35
CA ARG A 100 2.62 2.31 15.51
C ARG A 100 3.24 2.96 14.26
N ALA A 101 4.33 3.70 14.46
CA ALA A 101 5.03 4.38 13.37
C ALA A 101 5.38 3.42 12.21
N ALA A 102 5.75 2.17 12.51
CA ALA A 102 6.01 1.15 11.50
C ALA A 102 4.78 0.85 10.62
N ALA A 103 3.58 0.73 11.20
CA ALA A 103 2.35 0.48 10.45
C ALA A 103 1.98 1.68 9.56
N ILE A 104 2.17 2.91 10.08
CA ILE A 104 1.99 4.12 9.28
C ILE A 104 2.98 4.12 8.12
N LEU A 105 4.27 3.82 8.35
CA LEU A 105 5.27 3.75 7.29
C LEU A 105 4.93 2.67 6.24
N THR A 106 4.46 1.48 6.65
CA THR A 106 4.01 0.44 5.73
C THR A 106 2.90 0.93 4.81
N ILE A 107 1.89 1.62 5.34
CA ILE A 107 0.81 2.20 4.51
C ILE A 107 1.36 3.28 3.57
N GLY A 108 2.28 4.13 4.05
CA GLY A 108 2.91 5.16 3.24
C GLY A 108 3.69 4.58 2.07
N ASN A 109 4.48 3.54 2.32
CA ASN A 109 5.23 2.80 1.30
C ASN A 109 4.31 2.09 0.31
N TRP A 110 3.18 1.55 0.78
CA TRP A 110 2.20 0.90 -0.09
C TRP A 110 1.51 1.87 -1.05
N ILE A 111 1.28 3.13 -0.65
CA ILE A 111 0.76 4.18 -1.54
C ILE A 111 1.79 4.61 -2.59
N GLN A 112 3.08 4.35 -2.32
CA GLN A 112 4.20 4.94 -3.02
C GLN A 112 4.46 4.37 -4.41
#